data_AF-A0A6P0K0U2-F1
#
_entry.id   AF-A0A6P0K0U2-F1
#
_cell.length_a   1.000
_cell.length_b   1.000
_cell.length_c   1.000
_cell.angle_alpha   90.00
_cell.angle_beta   90.00
_cell.angle_gamma   90.00
#
_symmetry.space_group_name_H-M   'P 1'
#
loop_
_entity.id
_entity.type
_entity.pdbx_description
1 polymer ?
#
loop_
_entity_poly.entity_id
_entity_poly.type
_entity_poly.pdbx_seq_one_letter_code
_entity_poly.pdbx_strand_id
1 'polypeptide(L)'
;DKSLVLLDEIGRGTATFDGLSIAWSVAEYLAQVIQSKTIFATHYHELNELESILENVANYQVTVKELPDRIVFLHQVRPGGADKSYGIEAGRLAGLPELVINRAKEVMGQIEQNSKIAIGLRKGTSKKVKSPPPEKNGQSKGQLDIFW
;
A
#
# COMPACT_ATOMS: atom_id res chain seq x y z
N ASP A 1 23.61 15.23 9.67
CA ASP A 1 24.39 13.97 9.82
C ASP A 1 24.39 13.39 11.25
N LYS A 2 24.46 14.18 12.34
CA LYS A 2 24.53 13.64 13.72
C LYS A 2 23.19 13.38 14.44
N SER A 3 22.06 13.64 13.78
CA SER A 3 20.73 13.43 14.37
C SER A 3 20.25 11.98 14.22
N LEU A 4 19.52 11.49 15.22
CA LEU A 4 18.66 10.32 15.12
C LEU A 4 17.22 10.79 14.95
N VAL A 5 16.58 10.39 13.85
CA VAL A 5 15.18 10.72 13.53
C VAL A 5 14.34 9.48 13.75
N LEU A 6 13.27 9.61 14.53
CA LEU A 6 12.27 8.56 14.75
C LEU A 6 10.94 9.04 14.18
N LEU A 7 10.45 8.36 13.15
CA LEU A 7 9.15 8.61 12.56
C LEU A 7 8.24 7.42 12.87
N ASP A 8 7.06 7.72 13.38
CA ASP A 8 6.03 6.74 13.70
C ASP A 8 4.75 7.13 12.96
N GLU A 9 4.41 6.35 11.94
CA GLU A 9 3.07 6.33 11.34
C GLU A 9 2.60 7.67 10.74
N ILE A 10 3.50 8.39 10.07
CA ILE A 10 3.17 9.66 9.39
C ILE A 10 2.22 9.42 8.19
N GLY A 11 1.39 10.41 7.86
CA GLY A 11 0.49 10.34 6.70
C GLY A 11 -0.88 9.68 6.98
N ARG A 12 -1.17 9.26 8.22
CA ARG A 12 -2.45 8.63 8.58
C ARG A 12 -3.70 9.52 8.56
N GLY A 13 -3.55 10.85 8.56
CA GLY A 13 -4.66 11.81 8.72
C GLY A 13 -5.35 12.26 7.43
N THR A 14 -4.97 11.72 6.27
CA THR A 14 -5.42 12.17 4.94
C THR A 14 -6.01 11.01 4.14
N ALA A 15 -6.42 11.26 2.88
CA ALA A 15 -6.74 10.16 1.96
C ALA A 15 -5.53 9.20 1.85
N THR A 16 -5.80 7.92 1.64
CA THR A 16 -4.79 6.86 1.70
C THR A 16 -3.61 7.11 0.74
N PHE A 17 -3.89 7.54 -0.49
CA PHE A 17 -2.85 7.84 -1.47
C PHE A 17 -2.06 9.10 -1.11
N ASP A 18 -2.72 10.15 -0.61
CA ASP A 18 -2.03 11.37 -0.17
C ASP A 18 -1.07 11.07 0.99
N GLY A 19 -1.52 10.25 1.95
CA GLY A 19 -0.74 9.85 3.11
C GLY A 19 0.51 9.06 2.71
N LEU A 20 0.35 8.11 1.79
CA LEU A 20 1.44 7.35 1.21
C LEU A 20 2.43 8.26 0.47
N SER A 21 1.95 9.18 -0.38
CA SER A 21 2.81 10.09 -1.14
C SER A 21 3.65 10.99 -0.23
N ILE A 22 3.05 11.52 0.85
CA ILE A 22 3.77 12.31 1.85
C ILE A 22 4.84 11.44 2.52
N ALA A 23 4.46 10.26 3.02
CA ALA A 23 5.37 9.35 3.71
C ALA A 23 6.58 8.97 2.82
N TRP A 24 6.33 8.66 1.56
CA TRP A 24 7.35 8.36 0.56
C TRP A 24 8.32 9.53 0.37
N SER A 25 7.80 10.73 0.09
CA SER A 25 8.64 11.91 -0.15
C SER A 25 9.51 12.28 1.06
N VAL A 26 8.99 12.08 2.27
CA VAL A 26 9.73 12.31 3.51
C VAL A 26 10.85 11.29 3.67
N ALA A 27 10.59 10.01 3.39
CA ALA A 27 11.61 8.97 3.43
C ALA A 27 12.75 9.26 2.44
N GLU A 28 12.43 9.63 1.20
CA GLU A 28 13.41 10.02 0.18
C GLU A 28 14.24 11.22 0.63
N TYR A 29 13.58 12.28 1.12
CA TYR A 29 14.27 13.48 1.59
C TYR A 29 15.22 13.21 2.75
N LEU A 30 14.82 12.37 3.71
CA LEU A 30 15.67 11.96 4.82
C LEU A 30 16.86 11.12 4.36
N ALA A 31 16.64 10.20 3.42
CA ALA A 31 17.67 9.30 2.91
C ALA A 31 18.69 10.00 2.00
N GLN A 32 18.25 10.91 1.13
CA GLN A 32 19.10 11.52 0.11
C GLN A 32 19.64 12.91 0.50
N VAL A 33 18.84 13.73 1.17
CA VAL A 33 19.19 15.14 1.45
C VAL A 33 19.76 15.32 2.85
N ILE A 34 19.02 14.86 3.88
CA ILE A 34 19.43 15.05 5.28
C ILE A 34 20.49 14.01 5.69
N GLN A 35 20.40 12.80 5.14
CA GLN A 35 21.25 11.65 5.42
C GLN A 35 21.43 11.40 6.94
N SER A 36 20.35 11.57 7.71
CA SER A 36 20.32 11.26 9.14
C SER A 36 20.12 9.78 9.40
N LYS A 37 20.57 9.29 10.56
CA LYS A 37 20.15 7.98 11.06
C LYS A 37 18.65 8.04 11.32
N THR A 38 17.88 7.21 10.63
CA THR A 38 16.41 7.30 10.64
C THR A 38 15.81 5.92 10.90
N ILE A 39 14.85 5.86 11.83
CA ILE A 39 13.94 4.72 11.97
C ILE A 39 12.56 5.23 11.58
N PHE A 40 11.94 4.56 10.61
CA PHE A 40 10.62 4.91 10.12
C PHE A 40 9.70 3.70 10.30
N ALA A 41 8.84 3.76 11.32
CA ALA A 41 7.76 2.81 11.52
C ALA A 41 6.53 3.22 10.70
N THR A 42 6.02 2.31 9.88
CA THR A 42 4.92 2.58 8.95
C THR A 42 4.07 1.34 8.71
N HIS A 43 2.79 1.56 8.40
CA HIS A 43 1.87 0.53 7.90
C HIS A 43 1.79 0.46 6.36
N TYR A 44 2.46 1.38 5.66
CA TYR A 44 2.48 1.40 4.20
C TYR A 44 3.49 0.37 3.67
N HIS A 45 3.00 -0.78 3.19
CA HIS A 45 3.85 -1.81 2.61
C HIS A 45 4.53 -1.34 1.31
N GLU A 46 3.95 -0.38 0.61
CA GLU A 46 4.50 0.22 -0.59
C GLU A 46 5.89 0.82 -0.34
N LEU A 47 6.15 1.36 0.86
CA LEU A 47 7.46 1.93 1.21
C LEU A 47 8.59 0.89 1.23
N ASN A 48 8.28 -0.42 1.27
CA ASN A 48 9.30 -1.45 1.17
C ASN A 48 10.13 -1.33 -0.13
N GLU A 49 9.53 -0.82 -1.21
CA GLU A 49 10.20 -0.64 -2.50
C GLU A 49 11.41 0.32 -2.43
N LEU A 50 11.45 1.22 -1.44
CA LEU A 50 12.55 2.18 -1.27
C LEU A 50 13.91 1.51 -1.05
N GLU A 51 13.96 0.33 -0.43
CA GLU A 51 15.20 -0.46 -0.28
C GLU A 51 15.80 -0.87 -1.63
N SER A 52 14.97 -1.04 -2.66
CA SER A 52 15.45 -1.37 -4.01
C SER A 52 15.93 -0.15 -4.81
N ILE A 53 15.49 1.05 -4.40
CA ILE A 53 15.71 2.31 -5.10
C ILE A 53 16.88 3.09 -4.48
N LEU A 54 17.07 2.98 -3.16
CA LEU A 54 18.01 3.77 -2.38
C LEU A 54 19.01 2.87 -1.64
N GLU A 55 20.30 3.03 -1.95
CA GLU A 55 21.39 2.19 -1.41
C GLU A 55 21.56 2.25 0.12
N ASN A 56 21.03 3.30 0.76
CA ASN A 56 21.14 3.54 2.19
C ASN A 56 19.83 3.30 2.96
N VAL A 57 18.85 2.65 2.33
CA VAL A 57 17.60 2.21 2.95
C VAL A 57 17.63 0.69 3.09
N ALA A 58 17.14 0.18 4.21
CA ALA A 58 17.01 -1.25 4.46
C ALA A 58 15.69 -1.54 5.17
N ASN A 59 15.01 -2.59 4.76
CA ASN A 59 13.73 -2.95 5.35
C ASN A 59 13.90 -3.85 6.57
N TYR A 60 13.08 -3.59 7.58
CA TYR A 60 12.99 -4.42 8.77
C TYR A 60 11.52 -4.62 9.15
N GLN A 61 11.22 -5.79 9.70
CA GLN A 61 9.89 -6.15 10.16
C GLN A 61 9.92 -6.70 11.58
N VAL A 62 8.82 -6.52 12.30
CA VAL A 62 8.58 -7.19 13.57
C VAL A 62 8.00 -8.56 13.28
N THR A 63 8.67 -9.60 13.76
CA THR A 63 8.30 -10.99 13.46
C THR A 63 7.06 -11.46 14.20
N VAL A 64 6.31 -12.28 13.49
CA VAL A 64 5.04 -12.83 13.90
C VAL A 64 5.06 -14.34 13.67
N LYS A 65 4.57 -15.12 14.64
CA LYS A 65 4.41 -16.57 14.51
C LYS A 65 2.94 -16.93 14.39
N GLU A 66 2.56 -17.49 13.25
CA GLU A 66 1.23 -18.07 13.03
C GLU A 66 1.18 -19.49 13.63
N LEU A 67 0.19 -19.74 14.48
CA LEU A 67 -0.21 -21.04 15.01
C LEU A 67 -1.63 -21.36 14.48
N PRO A 68 -2.07 -22.63 14.49
CA PRO A 68 -3.37 -23.02 13.91
C PRO A 68 -4.58 -22.22 14.45
N ASP A 69 -4.51 -21.79 15.70
CA ASP A 69 -5.58 -21.12 16.44
C ASP A 69 -5.31 -19.63 16.72
N ARG A 70 -4.04 -19.19 16.62
CA ARG A 70 -3.65 -17.85 17.07
C ARG A 70 -2.37 -17.34 16.43
N ILE A 71 -2.14 -16.05 16.60
CA ILE A 71 -0.89 -15.39 16.23
C ILE A 71 -0.14 -14.98 17.50
N VAL A 72 1.19 -15.10 17.47
CA VAL A 72 2.07 -14.66 18.55
C VAL A 72 3.04 -13.61 18.00
N PHE A 73 2.99 -12.40 18.54
CA PHE A 73 3.99 -11.37 18.27
C PHE A 73 5.29 -11.73 19.01
N LEU A 74 6.38 -11.91 18.27
CA LEU A 74 7.66 -12.32 18.84
C LEU A 74 8.49 -11.14 19.38
N HIS A 75 8.04 -9.90 19.11
CA HIS A 75 8.75 -8.65 19.43
C HIS A 75 10.22 -8.64 18.97
N GLN A 76 10.54 -9.42 17.94
CA GLN A 76 11.88 -9.50 17.38
C GLN A 76 11.89 -8.83 16.01
N VAL A 77 12.79 -7.87 15.85
CA VAL A 77 13.04 -7.18 14.58
C VAL A 77 13.96 -8.04 13.71
N ARG A 78 13.62 -8.25 12.44
CA ARG A 78 14.44 -8.96 11.46
C ARG A 78 14.50 -8.22 10.13
N PRO A 79 15.58 -8.38 9.35
CA PRO A 79 15.65 -7.84 7.99
C PRO A 79 14.50 -8.34 7.10
N GLY A 80 14.08 -7.49 6.17
CA GLY A 80 13.02 -7.74 5.19
C GLY A 80 11.75 -6.92 5.42
N GLY A 81 11.01 -6.66 4.34
CA GLY A 81 9.71 -5.98 4.38
C GLY A 81 8.57 -6.86 4.86
N ALA A 82 7.55 -6.26 5.47
CA ALA A 82 6.30 -6.93 5.82
C ALA A 82 5.33 -6.88 4.63
N ASP A 83 4.67 -7.99 4.33
CA ASP A 83 3.67 -8.14 3.26
C ASP A 83 2.24 -8.38 3.77
N LYS A 84 2.08 -8.57 5.09
CA LYS A 84 0.82 -8.87 5.76
C LYS A 84 0.55 -7.91 6.90
N SER A 85 -0.72 -7.57 7.07
CA SER A 85 -1.20 -6.77 8.21
C SER A 85 -2.02 -7.66 9.15
N TYR A 86 -1.72 -7.61 10.45
CA TYR A 86 -2.34 -8.48 11.46
C TYR A 86 -3.32 -7.71 12.37
N GLY A 87 -4.02 -6.71 11.83
CA GLY A 87 -4.85 -5.80 12.63
C GLY A 87 -6.01 -6.49 13.36
N ILE A 88 -6.70 -7.43 12.70
CA ILE A 88 -7.80 -8.19 13.31
C ILE A 88 -7.27 -9.07 14.45
N GLU A 89 -6.13 -9.73 14.24
CA GLU A 89 -5.44 -10.57 15.22
C GLU A 89 -4.91 -9.76 16.41
N ALA A 90 -4.39 -8.55 16.16
CA ALA A 90 -4.00 -7.62 17.21
C ALA A 90 -5.22 -7.24 18.08
N GLY A 91 -6.37 -6.98 17.46
CA GLY A 91 -7.62 -6.73 18.17
C GLY A 91 -8.07 -7.92 19.03
N ARG A 92 -7.90 -9.15 18.54
CA ARG A 92 -8.20 -10.37 19.33
C ARG A 92 -7.32 -10.44 20.58
N LEU A 93 -6.01 -10.18 20.42
CA LEU A 93 -5.06 -10.17 21.52
C LEU A 93 -5.32 -9.02 22.51
N ALA A 94 -5.88 -7.90 22.05
CA ALA A 94 -6.35 -6.81 22.90
C ALA A 94 -7.65 -7.13 23.67
N GLY A 95 -8.23 -8.33 23.49
CA GLY A 95 -9.40 -8.78 24.23
C GLY A 95 -10.74 -8.34 23.62
N LEU A 96 -10.79 -8.01 22.33
CA LEU A 96 -12.06 -7.74 21.66
C LEU A 96 -12.96 -9.00 21.68
N PRO A 97 -14.29 -8.84 21.85
CA PRO A 97 -15.21 -9.97 21.86
C PRO A 97 -15.13 -10.78 20.56
N GLU A 98 -15.28 -12.10 20.67
CA GLU A 98 -15.19 -13.01 19.52
C GLU A 98 -16.18 -12.67 18.40
N LEU A 99 -17.39 -12.23 18.77
CA LEU A 99 -18.40 -11.70 17.84
C LEU A 99 -17.88 -10.52 17.00
N VAL A 100 -17.10 -9.61 17.60
CA VAL A 100 -16.50 -8.46 16.90
C VAL A 100 -15.40 -8.94 15.94
N ILE A 101 -14.56 -9.87 16.39
CA ILE A 101 -13.48 -10.46 15.57
C ILE A 101 -14.05 -11.19 14.35
N ASN A 102 -15.09 -11.99 14.54
CA ASN A 102 -15.75 -12.72 13.45
C ASN A 102 -16.35 -11.76 12.43
N ARG A 103 -17.06 -10.72 12.90
CA ARG A 103 -17.60 -9.70 12.00
C ARG A 103 -16.50 -8.95 11.24
N ALA A 104 -15.38 -8.61 11.89
CA ALA A 104 -14.26 -7.95 11.22
C ALA A 104 -13.67 -8.81 10.09
N LYS A 105 -13.54 -10.13 10.29
CA LYS A 105 -13.10 -11.07 9.24
C LYS A 105 -14.06 -11.12 8.06
N GLU A 106 -15.36 -11.14 8.32
CA GLU A 106 -16.38 -11.10 7.26
C GLU A 106 -16.31 -9.79 6.45
N VAL A 107 -16.22 -8.64 7.13
CA VAL A 107 -16.09 -7.33 6.48
C VAL A 107 -14.84 -7.27 5.61
N MET A 108 -13.69 -7.75 6.13
CA MET A 108 -12.46 -7.81 5.36
C MET A 108 -12.63 -8.65 4.09
N GLY A 109 -13.25 -9.83 4.20
CA GLY A 109 -13.56 -10.68 3.04
C GLY A 109 -14.43 -9.99 2.00
N GLN A 110 -15.43 -9.21 2.42
CA GLN A 110 -16.29 -8.42 1.53
C GLN A 110 -15.51 -7.31 0.82
N ILE A 111 -14.65 -6.58 1.55
CA ILE A 111 -13.81 -5.51 0.99
C ILE A 111 -12.84 -6.10 -0.04
N GLU A 112 -12.18 -7.22 0.26
CA GLU A 112 -11.26 -7.86 -0.69
C GLU A 112 -11.97 -8.31 -1.97
N GLN A 113 -13.17 -8.88 -1.86
CA GLN A 113 -13.95 -9.30 -3.03
C GLN A 113 -14.36 -8.09 -3.89
N ASN A 114 -14.84 -7.01 -3.28
CA ASN A 114 -15.25 -5.81 -4.00
C ASN A 114 -14.05 -5.08 -4.62
N SER A 115 -12.92 -5.01 -3.93
CA SER A 115 -11.67 -4.47 -4.46
C SER A 115 -11.12 -5.32 -5.61
N LYS A 116 -11.20 -6.67 -5.53
CA LYS A 116 -10.84 -7.58 -6.63
C LYS A 116 -11.77 -7.43 -7.83
N ILE A 117 -13.07 -7.19 -7.63
CA ILE A 117 -14.02 -6.89 -8.72
C ILE A 117 -13.69 -5.54 -9.37
N ALA A 118 -13.39 -4.51 -8.58
CA ALA A 118 -12.98 -3.20 -9.07
C ALA A 118 -11.65 -3.25 -9.87
N ILE A 119 -10.70 -4.09 -9.44
CA ILE A 119 -9.42 -4.31 -10.15
C ILE A 119 -9.59 -5.25 -11.36
N GLY A 120 -10.45 -6.27 -11.26
CA GLY A 120 -10.74 -7.24 -12.32
C GLY A 120 -11.47 -6.63 -13.52
N LEU A 121 -12.30 -5.61 -13.30
CA LEU A 121 -12.92 -4.81 -14.37
C LEU A 121 -11.91 -4.00 -15.19
N ARG A 122 -10.69 -3.73 -14.68
CA ARG A 122 -9.63 -3.02 -15.43
C ARG A 122 -8.82 -3.92 -16.37
N LYS A 123 -8.80 -5.24 -16.19
CA LYS A 123 -8.05 -6.19 -17.06
C LYS A 123 -8.89 -6.84 -18.16
N GLY A 124 -10.16 -6.45 -18.32
CA GLY A 124 -11.17 -7.20 -19.08
C GLY A 124 -11.89 -6.46 -20.20
N THR A 125 -11.28 -5.50 -20.90
CA THR A 125 -11.86 -4.92 -22.14
C THR A 125 -10.87 -4.90 -23.31
N SER A 126 -10.26 -6.05 -23.60
CA SER A 126 -9.71 -6.35 -24.92
C SER A 126 -10.60 -7.37 -25.62
N LYS A 127 -11.86 -6.99 -25.92
CA LYS A 127 -12.69 -7.73 -26.88
C LYS A 127 -12.87 -6.88 -28.13
N LYS A 128 -12.20 -7.35 -29.19
CA LYS A 128 -12.28 -6.89 -30.59
C LYS A 128 -13.72 -6.53 -30.97
N VAL A 129 -13.99 -5.26 -31.21
CA VAL A 129 -15.16 -4.84 -31.99
C VAL A 129 -14.82 -5.10 -33.47
N LYS A 130 -15.61 -5.97 -34.12
CA LYS A 130 -15.56 -6.15 -35.57
C LYS A 130 -16.05 -4.86 -36.24
N SER A 131 -15.27 -4.31 -37.15
CA SER A 131 -15.57 -3.11 -37.93
C SER A 131 -16.73 -3.33 -38.92
N PRO A 132 -17.71 -2.42 -39.02
CA PRO A 132 -18.65 -2.35 -40.15
C PRO A 132 -17.98 -1.72 -41.39
N PRO A 133 -18.60 -1.81 -42.60
CA PRO A 133 -17.99 -1.40 -43.88
C PRO A 133 -17.84 0.13 -44.02
N PRO A 134 -17.04 0.62 -44.98
CA PRO A 134 -16.67 2.02 -45.07
C PRO A 134 -17.75 2.86 -45.74
N GLU A 135 -18.15 3.97 -45.11
CA GLU A 135 -18.84 5.08 -45.77
C GLU A 135 -17.85 6.20 -46.11
N LYS A 136 -18.06 6.79 -47.30
CA LYS A 136 -17.18 7.74 -47.96
C LYS A 136 -17.42 9.19 -47.50
N ASN A 137 -16.30 9.92 -47.46
CA ASN A 137 -16.10 11.35 -47.73
C ASN A 137 -16.72 12.41 -46.80
N GLY A 138 -15.86 13.27 -46.26
CA GLY A 138 -16.26 14.64 -45.88
C GLY A 138 -15.33 15.42 -44.92
N GLN A 139 -14.20 15.91 -45.46
CA GLN A 139 -13.45 17.12 -45.06
C GLN A 139 -12.80 17.26 -43.67
N SER A 140 -11.54 17.73 -43.72
CA SER A 140 -10.66 18.05 -42.60
C SER A 140 -10.94 19.42 -41.99
N LYS A 141 -10.71 19.53 -40.68
CA LYS A 141 -9.84 20.54 -40.06
C LYS A 141 -9.62 20.18 -38.59
N GLY A 142 -8.35 20.16 -38.20
CA GLY A 142 -7.90 19.72 -36.88
C GLY A 142 -8.19 20.74 -35.79
N GLN A 143 -8.43 20.23 -34.59
CA GLN A 143 -8.38 20.98 -33.35
C GLN A 143 -7.71 20.10 -32.29
N LEU A 144 -6.58 20.60 -31.79
CA LEU A 144 -5.87 20.10 -30.62
C LEU A 144 -6.61 20.59 -29.39
N ASP A 145 -6.92 19.71 -28.44
CA ASP A 145 -7.24 20.10 -27.06
C ASP A 145 -6.41 19.24 -26.10
N ILE A 146 -5.46 19.91 -25.46
CA ILE A 146 -4.62 19.48 -24.35
C ILE A 146 -5.34 19.94 -23.08
N PHE A 147 -5.82 19.00 -22.28
CA PHE A 147 -6.43 19.26 -20.98
C PHE A 147 -5.36 19.30 -19.87
N TRP A 148 -5.58 20.25 -18.95
CA TRP A 148 -4.87 20.46 -17.68
C TRP A 148 -5.17 19.38 -16.65
#